data_AF-A0A5D2C241-F1
#
_entry.id   AF-A0A5D2C241-F1
#
_cell.length_a   1.000
_cell.length_b   1.000
_cell.length_c   1.000
_cell.angle_alpha   90.00
_cell.angle_beta   90.00
_cell.angle_gamma   90.00
#
_symmetry.space_group_name_H-M   'P 1'
#
loop_
_entity.id
_entity.type
_entity.pdbx_description
1 polymer ?
#
loop_
_entity_poly.entity_id
_entity_poly.type
_entity_poly.pdbx_seq_one_letter_code
_entity_poly.pdbx_strand_id
1 'polypeptide(L)'
;MNTARLLVTVCKEIEKTARNFIWGSTSLERKPALVNWKEVCLPFDKGGLGIRRLQDQNKIFLLKMGYNILANTEALWDRLLRNKYNVHEFLPDSIERNNCSNLWRSLSNHWNEIIDGIIWSVGNACLVNFWNDNWVEDVRGPYR
;
A
#
# COMPACT_ATOMS: atom_id res chain seq x y z
N MET A 1 -12.09 -7.27 -3.23
CA MET A 1 -10.80 -6.80 -2.66
C MET A 1 -9.71 -7.69 -3.23
N ASN A 2 -8.74 -7.15 -3.96
CA ASN A 2 -7.69 -7.97 -4.55
C ASN A 2 -6.68 -8.34 -3.44
N THR A 3 -6.59 -9.63 -3.11
CA THR A 3 -5.92 -10.16 -1.91
C THR A 3 -4.45 -10.51 -2.15
N ALA A 4 -3.83 -10.01 -3.21
CA ALA A 4 -2.42 -10.23 -3.50
C ALA A 4 -1.82 -9.05 -4.28
N ARG A 5 -0.52 -8.79 -4.06
CA ARG A 5 0.26 -7.84 -4.86
C ARG A 5 0.12 -8.23 -6.34
N LEU A 6 -0.39 -7.32 -7.15
CA LEU A 6 -0.49 -7.55 -8.60
C LEU A 6 0.88 -7.88 -9.18
N LEU A 7 0.92 -8.86 -10.08
CA LEU A 7 2.11 -9.20 -10.84
C LEU A 7 2.57 -7.97 -11.62
N VAL A 8 3.89 -7.71 -11.59
CA VAL A 8 4.50 -6.57 -12.28
C VAL A 8 4.17 -6.58 -13.77
N THR A 9 4.05 -7.76 -14.37
CA THR A 9 3.65 -7.96 -15.77
C THR A 9 2.25 -7.43 -16.04
N VAL A 10 1.28 -7.72 -15.15
CA VAL A 10 -0.10 -7.22 -15.27
C VAL A 10 -0.13 -5.70 -15.17
N CYS A 11 0.60 -5.12 -14.21
CA CYS A 11 0.71 -3.66 -14.13
C CYS A 11 1.29 -3.05 -15.41
N LYS A 12 2.34 -3.66 -15.99
CA LYS A 12 2.96 -3.21 -17.23
C LYS A 12 2.01 -3.30 -18.42
N GLU A 13 1.22 -4.36 -18.53
CA GLU A 13 0.23 -4.49 -19.62
C GLU A 13 -0.89 -3.46 -19.50
N ILE A 14 -1.40 -3.20 -18.28
CA ILE A 14 -2.41 -2.16 -18.09
C ILE A 14 -1.84 -0.76 -18.41
N GLU A 15 -0.62 -0.45 -17.93
CA GLU A 15 0.06 0.81 -18.27
C GLU A 15 0.37 0.93 -19.77
N LYS A 16 0.65 -0.19 -20.45
CA LYS A 16 0.80 -0.22 -21.91
C LYS A 16 -0.50 0.10 -22.61
N THR A 17 -1.63 -0.44 -22.18
CA THR A 17 -2.96 -0.09 -22.71
C THR A 17 -3.26 1.39 -22.52
N ALA A 18 -2.98 1.94 -21.33
CA ALA A 18 -3.14 3.37 -21.07
C ALA A 18 -2.25 4.24 -21.97
N ARG A 19 -0.98 3.85 -22.17
CA ARG A 19 -0.07 4.52 -23.12
C ARG A 19 -0.58 4.46 -24.55
N ASN A 20 -1.01 3.29 -25.00
CA ASN A 20 -1.53 3.12 -26.35
C ASN A 20 -2.75 4.01 -26.58
N PHE A 21 -3.63 4.13 -25.59
CA PHE A 21 -4.76 5.05 -25.65
C PHE A 21 -4.32 6.52 -25.81
N ILE A 22 -3.38 6.99 -24.99
CA ILE A 22 -2.92 8.39 -25.02
C ILE A 22 -2.24 8.76 -26.34
N TRP A 23 -1.41 7.86 -26.88
CA TRP A 23 -0.69 8.11 -28.15
C TRP A 23 -1.44 7.59 -29.39
N GLY A 24 -2.67 7.09 -29.23
CA GLY A 24 -3.48 6.57 -30.33
C GLY A 24 -2.88 5.36 -31.04
N SER A 25 -2.06 4.56 -30.36
CA SER A 25 -1.52 3.32 -30.90
C SER A 25 -2.59 2.24 -30.88
N THR A 26 -2.77 1.56 -32.01
CA THR A 26 -3.71 0.43 -32.17
C THR A 26 -2.96 -0.87 -32.47
N SER A 27 -3.70 -1.97 -32.65
CA SER A 27 -3.12 -3.24 -33.11
C SER A 27 -2.63 -3.18 -34.57
N LEU A 28 -3.23 -2.31 -35.39
CA LEU A 28 -2.93 -2.14 -36.80
C LEU A 28 -1.85 -1.07 -37.04
N GLU A 29 -1.87 0.00 -36.25
CA GLU A 29 -0.96 1.14 -36.40
C GLU A 29 -0.25 1.43 -35.08
N ARG A 30 1.07 1.24 -35.06
CA ARG A 30 1.89 1.58 -33.89
C ARG A 30 2.30 3.05 -33.93
N LYS A 31 1.94 3.78 -32.88
CA LYS A 31 2.38 5.16 -32.67
C LYS A 31 3.37 5.21 -31.50
N PRO A 32 4.57 5.79 -31.69
CA PRO A 32 5.56 5.86 -30.62
C PRO A 32 5.10 6.81 -29.52
N ALA A 33 5.36 6.44 -28.26
CA ALA A 33 5.20 7.36 -27.14
C ALA A 33 6.28 8.44 -27.23
N LEU A 34 5.85 9.69 -27.32
CA LEU A 34 6.74 10.85 -27.47
C LEU A 34 7.32 11.34 -26.14
N VAL A 35 6.71 10.94 -25.02
CA VAL A 35 7.11 11.34 -23.66
C VAL A 35 7.31 10.09 -22.82
N ASN A 36 8.35 10.09 -21.99
CA ASN A 36 8.62 8.99 -21.07
C ASN A 36 7.45 8.84 -20.07
N TRP A 37 6.99 7.61 -19.86
CA TRP A 37 5.85 7.31 -18.97
C TRP A 37 6.02 7.87 -17.55
N LYS A 38 7.26 7.93 -17.04
CA LYS A 38 7.52 8.53 -15.72
C LYS A 38 7.15 10.02 -15.66
N GLU A 39 7.45 10.77 -16.72
CA GLU A 39 7.11 12.19 -16.83
C GLU A 39 5.60 12.39 -16.96
N VAL A 40 4.94 11.53 -17.74
CA VAL A 40 3.48 11.54 -17.89
C VAL A 40 2.78 11.31 -16.55
N CYS A 41 3.38 10.49 -15.69
CA CYS A 41 2.85 10.17 -14.38
C CYS A 41 3.10 11.24 -13.30
N LEU A 42 3.87 12.29 -13.61
CA LEU A 42 4.05 13.40 -12.67
C LEU A 42 2.71 14.13 -12.44
N PRO A 43 2.54 14.78 -11.28
CA PRO A 43 1.36 15.60 -11.04
C PRO A 43 1.33 16.84 -11.96
N PHE A 44 0.13 17.44 -12.10
CA PHE A 44 -0.13 18.54 -13.05
C PHE A 44 0.76 19.76 -12.81
N ASP A 45 1.05 20.07 -11.54
CA ASP A 45 1.96 21.14 -11.11
C ASP A 45 3.42 20.89 -11.54
N LYS A 46 3.78 19.65 -11.85
CA LYS A 46 5.08 19.24 -12.36
C LYS A 46 5.06 18.92 -13.87
N GLY A 47 4.01 19.33 -14.58
CA GLY A 47 3.90 19.19 -16.04
C GLY A 47 3.51 17.80 -16.53
N GLY A 48 3.12 16.88 -15.64
CA GLY A 48 2.57 15.58 -16.02
C GLY A 48 1.04 15.58 -16.12
N LEU A 49 0.47 14.40 -16.34
CA LEU A 49 -0.99 14.18 -16.44
C LEU A 49 -1.64 13.74 -15.11
N GLY A 50 -0.87 13.68 -14.02
CA GLY A 50 -1.36 13.23 -12.72
C GLY A 50 -1.73 11.74 -12.65
N ILE A 51 -1.35 10.95 -13.66
CA ILE A 51 -1.63 9.51 -13.71
C ILE A 51 -0.69 8.80 -12.74
N ARG A 52 -1.23 8.06 -11.76
CA ARG A 52 -0.39 7.29 -10.84
C ARG A 52 0.13 6.02 -11.50
N ARG A 53 1.40 5.72 -11.31
CA ARG A 53 1.99 4.43 -11.73
C ARG A 53 1.34 3.29 -10.96
N LEU A 54 0.92 2.25 -11.67
CA LEU A 54 0.18 1.12 -11.08
C LEU A 54 1.05 0.31 -10.13
N GLN A 55 2.35 0.21 -10.41
CA GLN A 55 3.29 -0.44 -9.49
C GLN A 55 3.33 0.27 -8.14
N ASP A 56 3.34 1.60 -8.16
CA ASP A 56 3.40 2.43 -6.95
C ASP A 56 2.06 2.35 -6.20
N GLN A 57 0.93 2.40 -6.91
CA GLN A 57 -0.40 2.17 -6.31
C GLN A 57 -0.54 0.78 -5.68
N ASN A 58 -0.05 -0.27 -6.35
CA ASN A 58 -0.09 -1.64 -5.84
C ASN A 58 0.72 -1.77 -4.54
N LYS A 59 1.89 -1.10 -4.45
CA LYS A 59 2.64 -1.00 -3.19
C LYS A 59 1.84 -0.28 -2.12
N ILE A 60 1.26 0.88 -2.44
CA ILE A 60 0.45 1.66 -1.49
C ILE A 60 -0.75 0.86 -0.96
N PHE A 61 -1.43 0.08 -1.82
CA PHE A 61 -2.53 -0.77 -1.37
C PHE A 61 -2.08 -1.89 -0.44
N LEU A 62 -0.90 -2.47 -0.68
CA LEU A 62 -0.30 -3.44 0.24
C LEU A 62 0.00 -2.80 1.60
N LEU A 63 0.61 -1.60 1.62
CA LEU A 63 0.90 -0.86 2.86
C LEU A 63 -0.40 -0.52 3.60
N LYS A 64 -1.42 -0.03 2.89
CA LYS A 64 -2.74 0.25 3.44
C LYS A 64 -3.41 -0.99 4.03
N MET A 65 -3.21 -2.16 3.41
CA MET A 65 -3.73 -3.42 3.92
C MET A 65 -3.01 -3.82 5.22
N GLY A 66 -1.68 -3.67 5.28
CA GLY A 66 -0.90 -3.87 6.51
C GLY A 66 -1.31 -2.92 7.63
N TYR A 67 -1.54 -1.65 7.30
CA TYR A 67 -2.11 -0.69 8.24
C TYR A 67 -3.49 -1.13 8.75
N ASN A 68 -4.37 -1.62 7.88
CA ASN A 68 -5.70 -2.09 8.31
C ASN A 68 -5.62 -3.30 9.26
N ILE A 69 -4.62 -4.18 9.09
CA ILE A 69 -4.38 -5.29 10.02
C ILE A 69 -4.08 -4.75 11.42
N LEU A 70 -3.34 -3.65 11.52
CA LEU A 70 -2.99 -2.99 12.79
C LEU A 70 -4.14 -2.16 13.36
N ALA A 71 -4.76 -1.33 12.54
CA ALA A 71 -5.73 -0.31 12.98
C ALA A 71 -7.17 -0.83 13.11
N ASN A 72 -7.54 -1.92 12.45
CA ASN A 72 -8.92 -2.42 12.42
C ASN A 72 -8.99 -3.94 12.66
N THR A 73 -8.90 -4.31 13.93
CA THR A 73 -8.88 -5.70 14.43
C THR A 73 -10.23 -6.42 14.36
N GLU A 74 -11.28 -5.74 13.91
CA GLU A 74 -12.66 -6.25 13.92
C GLU A 74 -13.05 -6.95 12.62
N ALA A 75 -12.31 -6.72 11.53
CA ALA A 75 -12.62 -7.34 10.26
C ALA A 75 -12.33 -8.86 10.29
N LEU A 76 -13.28 -9.67 9.79
CA LEU A 76 -13.14 -11.14 9.79
C LEU A 76 -11.85 -11.63 9.12
N TRP A 77 -11.48 -11.04 7.98
CA TRP A 77 -10.29 -11.42 7.24
C TRP A 77 -9.00 -11.09 8.01
N ASP A 78 -8.99 -10.02 8.80
CA ASP A 78 -7.86 -9.67 9.66
C ASP A 78 -7.71 -10.70 10.79
N ARG A 79 -8.79 -10.97 11.53
CA ARG A 79 -8.83 -12.00 12.58
C ARG A 79 -8.39 -13.37 12.07
N LEU A 80 -8.84 -13.76 10.88
CA LEU A 80 -8.44 -15.01 10.24
C LEU A 80 -6.94 -15.04 9.93
N LEU A 81 -6.36 -13.96 9.40
CA LEU A 81 -4.93 -13.91 9.10
C LEU A 81 -4.09 -13.91 10.38
N ARG A 82 -4.45 -13.09 11.37
CA ARG A 82 -3.77 -13.03 12.67
C ARG A 82 -3.78 -14.39 13.37
N ASN A 83 -4.93 -15.07 13.40
CA ASN A 83 -5.02 -16.41 13.98
C ASN A 83 -4.26 -17.46 13.16
N LYS A 84 -4.34 -17.42 11.83
CA LYS A 84 -3.63 -18.36 10.96
C LYS A 84 -2.11 -18.30 11.15
N TYR A 85 -1.57 -17.12 11.42
CA TYR A 85 -0.14 -16.88 11.54
C TYR A 85 0.32 -16.64 12.99
N ASN A 86 -0.53 -16.89 13.98
CA ASN A 86 -0.25 -16.69 15.41
C ASN A 86 0.36 -15.29 15.69
N VAL A 87 -0.35 -14.24 15.29
CA VAL A 87 -0.02 -12.85 15.59
C VAL A 87 -1.12 -12.25 16.45
N HIS A 88 -0.87 -12.21 17.76
CA HIS A 88 -1.83 -11.70 18.75
C HIS A 88 -1.44 -10.34 19.31
N GLU A 89 -0.18 -9.96 19.17
CA GLU A 89 0.30 -8.64 19.52
C GLU A 89 -0.38 -7.58 18.65
N PHE A 90 -0.67 -6.43 19.27
CA PHE A 90 -1.26 -5.30 18.57
C PHE A 90 -0.32 -4.81 17.47
N LEU A 91 0.94 -4.55 17.84
CA LEU A 91 2.04 -4.13 16.97
C LEU A 91 3.26 -5.06 17.17
N PRO A 92 3.35 -6.17 16.43
CA PRO A 92 4.51 -7.06 16.51
C PRO A 92 5.75 -6.47 15.82
N ASP A 93 6.93 -6.72 16.37
CA ASP A 93 8.21 -6.32 15.76
C ASP A 93 8.42 -6.98 14.39
N SER A 94 7.93 -8.21 14.22
CA SER A 94 7.95 -8.93 12.95
C SER A 94 6.77 -9.88 12.80
N ILE A 95 6.23 -9.92 11.58
CA ILE A 95 5.19 -10.86 11.17
C ILE A 95 5.72 -11.98 10.27
N GLU A 96 7.04 -12.17 10.18
CA GLU A 96 7.63 -13.21 9.35
C GLU A 96 7.21 -14.61 9.80
N ARG A 97 6.79 -15.44 8.85
CA ARG A 97 6.41 -16.84 9.09
C ARG A 97 6.87 -17.73 7.95
N ASN A 98 7.39 -18.90 8.31
CA ASN A 98 7.70 -19.96 7.35
C ASN A 98 6.42 -20.49 6.69
N ASN A 99 6.53 -20.90 5.42
CA ASN A 99 5.42 -21.45 4.63
C ASN A 99 4.12 -20.59 4.67
N CYS A 100 4.26 -19.30 4.43
CA CYS A 100 3.14 -18.36 4.42
C CYS A 100 2.58 -18.10 3.00
N SER A 101 1.35 -17.57 2.95
CA SER A 101 0.73 -17.14 1.69
C SER A 101 1.49 -15.99 1.05
N ASN A 102 1.34 -15.82 -0.27
CA ASN A 102 2.01 -14.72 -0.99
C ASN A 102 1.64 -13.33 -0.46
N LEU A 103 0.40 -13.16 0.02
CA LEU A 103 -0.04 -11.93 0.68
C LEU A 103 0.75 -11.69 1.96
N TRP A 104 0.79 -12.68 2.85
CA TRP A 104 1.49 -12.56 4.13
C TRP A 104 2.98 -12.33 3.93
N ARG A 105 3.61 -13.07 3.01
CA ARG A 105 4.99 -12.84 2.61
C ARG A 105 5.22 -11.41 2.10
N SER A 106 4.31 -10.88 1.28
CA SER A 106 4.42 -9.52 0.77
C SER A 106 4.30 -8.49 1.89
N LEU A 107 3.41 -8.70 2.86
CA LEU A 107 3.27 -7.86 4.04
C LEU A 107 4.51 -7.93 4.92
N SER A 108 5.02 -9.12 5.24
CA SER A 108 6.24 -9.31 6.03
C SER A 108 7.43 -8.56 5.40
N ASN A 109 7.61 -8.66 4.09
CA ASN A 109 8.71 -8.00 3.38
C ASN A 109 8.66 -6.45 3.43
N HIS A 110 7.48 -5.86 3.70
CA HIS A 110 7.31 -4.41 3.80
C HIS A 110 6.88 -4.00 5.22
N TRP A 111 7.05 -4.88 6.21
CA TRP A 111 6.53 -4.66 7.56
C TRP A 111 7.16 -3.44 8.22
N ASN A 112 8.48 -3.28 8.11
CA ASN A 112 9.19 -2.12 8.62
C ASN A 112 8.69 -0.83 7.94
N GLU A 113 8.50 -0.83 6.61
CA GLU A 113 7.96 0.34 5.90
C GLU A 113 6.54 0.70 6.37
N ILE A 114 5.74 -0.30 6.77
CA ILE A 114 4.41 -0.08 7.33
C ILE A 114 4.52 0.57 8.70
N ILE A 115 5.33 0.00 9.60
CA ILE A 115 5.53 0.51 10.97
C ILE A 115 6.08 1.94 10.94
N ASP A 116 7.12 2.19 10.14
CA ASP A 116 7.74 3.51 10.00
C ASP A 116 6.75 4.57 9.48
N GLY A 117 5.74 4.13 8.72
CA GLY A 117 4.69 4.99 8.16
C GLY A 117 3.49 5.23 9.08
N ILE A 118 3.44 4.59 10.26
CA ILE A 118 2.34 4.76 11.22
C ILE A 118 2.62 5.93 12.13
N ILE A 119 1.57 6.69 12.40
CA ILE A 119 1.60 7.75 13.41
C ILE A 119 0.45 7.51 14.37
N TRP A 120 0.76 7.53 15.67
CA TRP A 120 -0.20 7.30 16.73
C TRP A 120 -1.04 8.54 17.01
N SER A 121 -2.36 8.36 17.08
CA SER A 121 -3.28 9.33 17.68
C SER A 121 -3.47 8.96 19.14
N VAL A 122 -2.90 9.74 20.05
CA VAL A 122 -2.91 9.42 21.49
C VAL A 122 -4.32 9.62 22.05
N GLY A 123 -4.96 8.51 22.43
CA GLY A 123 -6.23 8.50 23.17
C GLY A 123 -5.97 8.39 24.68
N ASN A 124 -6.24 7.22 25.26
CA ASN A 124 -5.98 6.92 26.68
C ASN A 124 -4.54 6.50 27.00
N ALA A 125 -3.63 6.55 26.02
CA ALA A 125 -2.19 6.25 26.12
C ALA A 125 -1.81 4.82 26.58
N CYS A 126 -2.76 3.88 26.73
CA CYS A 126 -2.45 2.54 27.28
C CYS A 126 -1.57 1.65 26.37
N LEU A 127 -1.45 1.99 25.08
CA LEU A 127 -0.75 1.18 24.07
C LEU A 127 0.44 1.92 23.43
N VAL A 128 0.73 3.14 23.86
CA VAL A 128 1.76 4.01 23.25
C VAL A 128 2.99 4.05 24.16
N ASN A 129 4.16 3.74 23.59
CA ASN A 129 5.43 4.04 24.21
C ASN A 129 5.80 5.50 23.96
N PHE A 130 5.52 6.35 24.94
CA PHE A 130 5.70 7.81 24.85
C PHE A 130 7.03 8.27 24.25
N TRP A 131 8.13 7.59 24.55
CA TRP A 131 9.48 7.97 24.13
C TRP A 131 9.91 7.40 22.77
N ASN A 132 9.36 6.26 22.36
CA ASN A 132 9.87 5.50 21.22
C ASN A 132 8.92 5.50 20.02
N ASP A 133 7.64 5.81 20.22
CA ASP A 133 6.64 5.80 19.16
C ASP A 133 6.52 7.18 18.50
N ASN A 134 6.24 7.19 17.19
CA ASN A 134 5.87 8.42 16.48
C ASN A 134 4.41 8.77 16.76
N TRP A 135 4.14 9.82 17.52
CA TRP A 135 2.78 10.27 17.85
C TRP A 135 2.55 11.73 17.44
N VAL A 136 1.30 12.08 17.09
CA VAL A 136 0.93 13.47 16.75
C VAL A 136 0.50 14.22 18.02
N GLU A 137 0.99 15.43 18.23
CA GLU A 137 0.66 16.26 19.39
C GLU A 137 -0.79 16.80 19.40
N ASP A 138 -1.50 16.88 18.26
CA ASP A 138 -2.82 17.55 18.19
C ASP A 138 -3.75 16.99 17.10
N VAL A 139 -4.18 15.73 17.20
CA VAL A 139 -5.31 15.21 16.39
C VAL A 139 -6.57 15.22 17.25
N ARG A 140 -7.34 16.31 17.15
CA ARG A 140 -8.74 16.31 17.60
C ARG A 140 -9.51 15.30 16.77
N GLY A 141 -9.74 14.10 17.32
CA GLY A 141 -10.50 13.04 16.65
C GLY A 141 -11.92 13.49 16.27
N PRO A 142 -12.55 12.88 15.25
CA PRO A 142 -13.84 13.30 14.70
C PRO A 142 -15.06 12.98 15.58
N TYR A 143 -14.84 12.60 16.84
CA TYR A 143 -15.89 12.27 17.80
C TYR A 143 -15.82 13.22 19.00
N ARG A 144 -16.23 14.47 18.76
CA ARG A 144 -16.84 15.36 19.76
C ARG A 144 -18.07 15.99 19.14
#